data_AF-A0A7C5P8Q5-F1
#
_entry.id   AF-A0A7C5P8Q5-F1
#
_cell.length_a   1.000
_cell.length_b   1.000
_cell.length_c   1.000
_cell.angle_alpha   90.00
_cell.angle_beta   90.00
_cell.angle_gamma   90.00
#
_symmetry.space_group_name_H-M   'P 1'
#
loop_
_entity.id
_entity.type
_entity.pdbx_description
1 polymer ?
#
loop_
_entity_poly.entity_id
_entity_poly.type
_entity_poly.pdbx_seq_one_letter_code
_entity_poly.pdbx_strand_id
1 'polypeptide(L)'
;MTVALFGMGCALTAPPPAQPVSEMAPVPAMTVATVVVVNTASQFVVVDFRGQPLPVIGTRCDVFRQGTKVGTVQVTDPVRGRFATADIVQGAVQPGDEVRSP
;
A
#
# COMPACT_ATOMS: atom_id res chain seq x y z
N MET A 1 4.26 25.88 74.96
CA MET A 1 4.39 26.77 73.79
C MET A 1 4.66 25.87 72.60
N THR A 2 3.65 25.51 71.80
CA THR A 2 3.24 26.22 70.56
C THR A 2 4.48 26.33 69.64
N VAL A 3 4.50 25.70 68.46
CA VAL A 3 3.81 26.18 67.25
C VAL A 3 3.68 25.04 66.23
N ALA A 4 2.52 24.96 65.59
CA ALA A 4 2.27 24.22 64.35
C ALA A 4 2.67 25.05 63.12
N LEU A 5 3.19 24.43 62.06
CA LEU A 5 3.19 25.00 60.71
C LEU A 5 3.17 23.91 59.61
N PHE A 6 2.18 24.03 58.72
CA PHE A 6 2.20 23.94 57.25
C PHE A 6 3.04 22.83 56.58
N GLY A 7 2.54 21.98 55.68
CA GLY A 7 1.75 22.26 54.48
C GLY A 7 2.58 21.94 53.21
N MET A 8 1.93 21.54 52.09
CA MET A 8 2.49 21.15 50.77
C MET A 8 3.16 19.75 50.70
N GLY A 9 2.71 18.80 49.87
CA GLY A 9 2.64 18.89 48.40
C GLY A 9 4.04 18.59 47.84
N CYS A 10 4.31 17.49 47.12
CA CYS A 10 3.80 17.21 45.79
C CYS A 10 3.85 15.71 45.48
N ALA A 11 2.81 15.25 44.79
CA ALA A 11 2.73 13.94 44.15
C ALA A 11 3.89 13.75 43.16
N LEU A 12 4.61 12.64 43.30
CA LEU A 12 5.49 12.12 42.26
C LEU A 12 4.61 11.56 41.14
N THR A 13 4.25 12.41 40.16
CA THR A 13 3.71 11.92 38.89
C THR A 13 4.87 11.35 38.08
N ALA A 14 4.82 10.05 37.81
CA ALA A 14 5.72 9.43 36.84
C ALA A 14 5.42 10.01 35.45
N PRO A 15 6.43 10.26 34.60
CA PRO A 15 6.19 10.63 33.22
C PRO A 15 5.56 9.44 32.46
N PRO A 16 4.54 9.66 31.63
CA PRO A 16 3.97 8.60 30.80
C PRO A 16 5.02 8.08 29.81
N PRO A 17 5.01 6.78 29.48
CA PRO A 17 5.93 6.23 28.49
C PRO A 17 5.69 6.90 27.13
N ALA A 18 6.74 7.55 26.60
CA ALA A 18 6.73 8.10 25.27
C ALA A 18 6.49 6.97 24.27
N GLN A 19 5.29 6.95 23.68
CA GLN A 19 5.02 6.06 22.56
C GLN A 19 5.92 6.51 21.41
N PRO A 20 6.62 5.60 20.72
CA PRO A 20 7.28 5.94 19.47
C PRO A 20 6.19 6.38 18.50
N VAL A 21 6.13 7.69 18.27
CA VAL A 21 5.43 8.26 17.12
C VAL A 21 6.02 7.57 15.90
N SER A 22 5.24 6.69 15.27
CA SER A 22 5.55 6.21 13.93
C SER A 22 5.57 7.42 13.02
N GLU A 23 6.76 7.99 12.89
CA GLU A 23 7.10 8.96 11.87
C GLU A 23 6.93 8.23 10.54
N MET A 24 5.73 8.33 9.98
CA MET A 24 5.44 7.89 8.64
C MET A 24 6.24 8.82 7.72
N ALA A 25 7.48 8.46 7.47
CA ALA A 25 8.30 9.08 6.45
C ALA A 25 7.46 9.17 5.17
N PRO A 26 7.52 10.29 4.43
CA PRO A 26 6.85 10.37 3.14
C PRO A 26 7.56 9.35 2.25
N VAL A 27 6.92 8.19 2.06
CA VAL A 27 7.32 7.24 1.02
C VAL A 27 7.21 8.06 -0.25
N PRO A 28 8.29 8.26 -1.02
CA PRO A 28 8.17 8.93 -2.30
C PRO A 28 7.09 8.16 -3.05
N ALA A 29 6.01 8.84 -3.42
CA ALA A 29 4.95 8.27 -4.24
C ALA A 29 5.57 8.00 -5.61
N MET A 30 6.38 6.95 -5.71
CA MET A 30 6.78 6.39 -6.96
C MET A 30 5.48 6.08 -7.67
N THR A 31 5.31 6.64 -8.86
CA THR A 31 4.11 6.45 -9.64
C THR A 31 4.11 5.01 -10.15
N VAL A 32 3.71 4.07 -9.30
CA VAL A 32 3.66 2.63 -9.60
C VAL A 32 2.34 2.32 -10.28
N ALA A 33 2.36 1.40 -11.25
CA ALA A 33 1.15 0.87 -11.82
C ALA A 33 0.30 0.20 -10.73
N THR A 34 -1.01 0.39 -10.74
CA THR A 34 -1.90 -0.07 -9.66
C THR A 34 -3.10 -0.81 -10.23
N VAL A 35 -3.53 -1.88 -9.57
CA VAL A 35 -4.79 -2.55 -9.87
C VAL A 35 -5.96 -1.65 -9.44
N VAL A 36 -6.84 -1.28 -10.38
CA VAL A 36 -7.98 -0.41 -10.11
C VAL A 36 -9.32 -1.15 -10.12
N VAL A 37 -9.39 -2.26 -10.85
CA VAL A 37 -10.58 -3.13 -10.91
C VAL A 37 -10.14 -4.58 -10.86
N VAL A 38 -10.89 -5.40 -10.14
CA VAL A 38 -10.73 -6.86 -10.12
C VAL A 38 -12.07 -7.50 -10.39
N ASN A 39 -12.10 -8.43 -11.35
CA ASN A 39 -13.20 -9.35 -11.55
C ASN A 39 -12.68 -10.77 -11.32
N THR A 40 -12.96 -11.31 -10.14
CA THR A 40 -12.52 -12.65 -9.74
C THR A 40 -13.29 -13.76 -10.48
N ALA A 41 -14.56 -13.52 -10.85
CA ALA A 41 -15.39 -14.50 -11.56
C ALA A 41 -14.85 -14.79 -12.97
N SER A 42 -14.34 -13.75 -13.63
CA SER A 42 -13.73 -13.85 -14.97
C SER A 42 -12.19 -13.85 -14.93
N GLN A 43 -11.59 -13.88 -13.74
CA GLN A 43 -10.15 -13.86 -13.51
C GLN A 43 -9.40 -12.77 -14.28
N PHE A 44 -9.94 -11.55 -14.35
CA PHE A 44 -9.25 -10.41 -14.98
C PHE A 44 -9.17 -9.21 -14.04
N VAL A 45 -8.21 -8.34 -14.32
CA VAL A 45 -8.01 -7.07 -13.64
C VAL A 45 -7.85 -5.94 -14.66
N VAL A 46 -8.09 -4.72 -14.20
CA VAL A 46 -7.67 -3.51 -14.93
C VAL A 46 -6.56 -2.85 -14.14
N VAL A 47 -5.46 -2.56 -14.82
CA VAL A 47 -4.27 -1.92 -14.26
C VAL A 47 -4.18 -0.50 -14.79
N ASP A 48 -4.02 0.48 -13.90
CA ASP A 48 -3.65 1.85 -14.23
C ASP A 48 -2.13 1.98 -14.15
N PHE A 49 -1.46 2.17 -15.30
CA PHE A 49 -0.01 2.33 -15.35
C PHE A 49 0.46 3.75 -14.97
N ARG A 50 -0.46 4.70 -14.72
CA ARG A 50 -0.17 6.04 -14.18
C ARG A 50 1.02 6.78 -14.82
N GLY A 51 1.25 6.63 -16.12
CA GLY A 51 2.36 7.28 -16.84
C GLY A 51 3.66 6.47 -16.88
N GLN A 52 3.66 5.26 -16.34
CA GLN A 52 4.65 4.24 -16.67
C GLN A 52 4.44 3.76 -18.12
N PRO A 53 5.51 3.29 -18.78
CA PRO A 53 5.39 2.61 -20.08
C PRO A 53 4.40 1.45 -19.99
N LEU A 54 3.51 1.35 -20.97
CA LEU A 54 2.59 0.23 -21.06
C LEU A 54 3.34 -1.02 -21.54
N PRO A 55 3.18 -2.16 -20.85
CA PRO A 55 3.73 -3.42 -21.32
C PRO A 55 3.08 -3.86 -22.63
N VAL A 56 3.79 -4.67 -23.40
CA VAL A 56 3.23 -5.31 -24.59
C VAL A 56 2.19 -6.34 -24.16
N ILE A 57 1.16 -6.54 -24.98
CA ILE A 57 0.19 -7.63 -24.77
C ILE A 57 0.92 -8.97 -24.69
N GLY A 58 0.51 -9.80 -23.74
CA GLY A 58 1.14 -11.07 -23.42
C GLY A 58 2.26 -10.97 -22.37
N THR A 59 2.73 -9.77 -22.03
CA THR A 59 3.74 -9.59 -20.96
C THR A 59 3.16 -10.01 -19.60
N ARG A 60 3.92 -10.81 -18.85
CA ARG A 60 3.61 -11.14 -17.45
C ARG A 60 4.16 -10.07 -16.53
N CYS A 61 3.32 -9.57 -15.65
CA CYS A 61 3.66 -8.60 -14.63
C CYS A 61 3.44 -9.21 -13.25
N ASP A 62 4.33 -8.88 -12.32
CA ASP A 62 4.23 -9.33 -10.94
C ASP A 62 3.39 -8.35 -10.12
N VAL A 63 2.54 -8.90 -9.26
CA VAL A 63 1.62 -8.12 -8.42
C VAL A 63 2.06 -8.18 -6.96
N PHE A 64 2.15 -7.02 -6.32
CA PHE A 64 2.63 -6.85 -4.95
C PHE A 64 1.59 -6.16 -4.06
N ARG A 65 1.49 -6.62 -2.81
CA ARG A 65 0.74 -5.95 -1.75
C ARG A 65 1.69 -5.69 -0.60
N GLN A 66 1.86 -4.42 -0.23
CA GLN A 66 2.76 -4.02 0.87
C GLN A 66 4.17 -4.62 0.71
N GLY A 67 4.70 -4.60 -0.52
CA GLY A 67 6.02 -5.15 -0.87
C GLY A 67 6.11 -6.67 -0.99
N THR A 68 5.06 -7.42 -0.67
CA THR A 68 5.02 -8.89 -0.82
C THR A 68 4.37 -9.29 -2.13
N LYS A 69 4.99 -10.20 -2.90
CA LYS A 69 4.38 -10.72 -4.13
C LYS A 69 3.14 -11.55 -3.80
N VAL A 70 1.99 -11.12 -4.30
CA VAL A 70 0.68 -11.76 -4.07
C VAL A 70 0.13 -12.46 -5.30
N GLY A 71 0.70 -12.19 -6.48
CA GLY A 71 0.27 -12.82 -7.72
C GLY A 71 1.07 -12.43 -8.95
N THR A 72 0.58 -12.91 -10.08
CA THR A 72 1.10 -12.63 -11.42
C THR A 72 -0.09 -12.42 -12.34
N VAL A 73 -0.02 -11.38 -13.18
CA VAL A 73 -1.03 -11.08 -14.20
C VAL A 73 -0.38 -11.04 -15.58
N GLN A 74 -1.13 -11.38 -16.62
CA GLN A 74 -0.67 -11.26 -18.01
C GLN A 74 -1.46 -10.18 -18.72
N VAL A 75 -0.78 -9.19 -19.29
CA VAL A 75 -1.45 -8.09 -20.00
C VAL A 75 -2.20 -8.62 -21.22
N THR A 76 -3.47 -8.23 -21.36
CA THR A 76 -4.37 -8.64 -22.44
C THR A 76 -5.09 -7.42 -23.02
N ASP A 77 -5.71 -7.58 -24.19
CA ASP A 77 -6.57 -6.54 -24.77
C ASP A 77 -7.88 -6.36 -24.00
N PRO A 78 -8.42 -5.12 -23.91
CA PRO A 78 -7.92 -3.90 -24.54
C PRO A 78 -6.92 -3.07 -23.70
N VAL A 79 -6.03 -2.36 -24.40
CA VAL A 79 -5.23 -1.25 -23.86
C VAL A 79 -5.84 0.10 -24.27
N ARG A 80 -6.11 0.98 -23.31
CA ARG A 80 -6.73 2.30 -23.54
C ARG A 80 -6.08 3.40 -22.71
N GLY A 81 -5.38 4.30 -23.37
CA GLY A 81 -4.63 5.35 -22.68
C GLY A 81 -3.61 4.72 -21.74
N ARG A 82 -3.72 4.99 -20.43
CA ARG A 82 -2.84 4.42 -19.39
C ARG A 82 -3.39 3.14 -18.73
N PHE A 83 -4.57 2.68 -19.15
CA PHE A 83 -5.21 1.49 -18.61
C PHE A 83 -4.97 0.29 -19.52
N ALA A 84 -4.67 -0.86 -18.93
CA ALA A 84 -4.66 -2.13 -19.64
C ALA A 84 -5.42 -3.18 -18.83
N THR A 85 -6.14 -4.06 -19.53
CA THR A 85 -6.64 -5.30 -18.93
C THR A 85 -5.51 -6.30 -18.77
N ALA A 86 -5.66 -7.19 -17.80
CA ALA A 86 -4.75 -8.30 -17.62
C ALA A 86 -5.48 -9.50 -17.01
N ASP A 87 -5.14 -10.70 -17.44
CA ASP A 87 -5.67 -11.93 -16.88
C ASP A 87 -4.85 -12.35 -15.65
N ILE A 88 -5.52 -12.83 -14.60
CA ILE A 88 -4.89 -13.33 -13.39
C ILE A 88 -4.34 -14.72 -13.68
N VAL A 89 -3.01 -14.84 -13.78
CA VAL A 89 -2.33 -16.11 -13.99
C VAL A 89 -2.22 -16.89 -12.68
N GLN A 90 -1.94 -16.19 -11.59
CA GLN A 90 -1.77 -16.80 -10.28
C GLN A 90 -2.00 -15.78 -9.16
N GLY A 91 -2.53 -16.25 -8.02
CA GLY A 91 -2.59 -15.49 -6.78
C GLY A 91 -3.93 -14.80 -6.54
N ALA A 92 -3.97 -13.98 -5.48
CA ALA A 92 -5.18 -13.31 -5.00
C ALA A 92 -5.02 -11.79 -5.08
N VAL A 93 -5.24 -11.27 -6.29
CA VAL A 93 -5.11 -9.85 -6.62
C VAL A 93 -6.30 -9.05 -6.09
N GLN A 94 -6.05 -7.87 -5.56
CA GLN A 94 -7.05 -6.92 -5.04
C GLN A 94 -6.83 -5.52 -5.61
N PRO A 95 -7.89 -4.67 -5.62
CA PRO A 95 -7.72 -3.25 -5.92
C PRO A 95 -6.71 -2.60 -4.96
N GLY A 96 -5.83 -1.75 -5.51
CA GLY A 96 -4.74 -1.10 -4.78
C GLY A 96 -3.42 -1.87 -4.80
N ASP A 97 -3.39 -3.11 -5.27
CA ASP A 97 -2.12 -3.84 -5.43
C ASP A 97 -1.22 -3.18 -6.49
N GLU A 98 0.08 -3.17 -6.23
CA GLU A 98 1.11 -2.66 -7.13
C GLU A 98 1.39 -3.67 -8.24
N VAL A 99 1.52 -3.19 -9.47
CA VAL A 99 1.90 -4.02 -10.63
C VAL A 99 3.29 -3.59 -11.09
N ARG A 100 4.18 -4.55 -11.27
CA ARG A 100 5.54 -4.35 -11.78
C ARG A 100 5.72 -5.14 -13.05
N SER A 101 5.97 -4.45 -14.14
CA SER A 101 6.44 -5.06 -15.39
C SER A 101 7.92 -5.42 -15.28
N PRO A 102 8.38 -6.45 -16.02
CA PRO A 102 9.80 -6.81 -16.09
C PRO A 102 10.66 -5.71 -16.73
#